data_AF-A0A2M7D6Y2-F1
#
_entry.id   AF-A0A2M7D6Y2-F1
#
_cell.length_a   1.000
_cell.length_b   1.000
_cell.length_c   1.000
_cell.angle_alpha   90.00
_cell.angle_beta   90.00
_cell.angle_gamma   90.00
#
_symmetry.space_group_name_H-M   'P 1'
#
loop_
_entity.id
_entity.type
_entity.pdbx_description
1 polymer ?
#
loop_
_entity_poly.entity_id
_entity_poly.type
_entity_poly.pdbx_seq_one_letter_code
_entity_poly.pdbx_strand_id
1 'polypeptide(L)'
;MKPIKKAIVAVAGSGTRLLPATKAMPKEMLPIVDKPIIQLVVEELVAAGIEDIILVTKWDKKPLEDHFDHNWALGDELKKAGKEELWDQVKKISEMANFIYVRQKGPYGNGTPVLSAANLVDDEPFVFVWGDDLVKSKISFSKQMVDDYAKHGQMMIGVQEVLPEDVVRYGIVKLKEGTMEIEDIIEKPTIKEAPSRYADFGRMILNPDIVEVLKKTALGKGNELWIVDAIRAYVKSGGKFLAKKVEDGEWLTTGDPMNYLKAILTYAMEREDIKDELEKFMKEII
;
A
#
# COMPACT_ATOMS: atom_id res chain seq x y z
N MET A 1 11.07 -21.66 6.05
CA MET A 1 10.76 -20.21 6.15
C MET A 1 9.45 -20.06 6.89
N LYS A 2 9.34 -19.07 7.78
CA LYS A 2 8.04 -18.79 8.43
C LYS A 2 7.06 -18.26 7.39
N PRO A 3 5.77 -18.64 7.44
CA PRO A 3 4.76 -18.09 6.55
C PRO A 3 4.57 -16.59 6.83
N ILE A 4 4.31 -15.81 5.79
CA ILE A 4 3.98 -14.39 5.95
C ILE A 4 2.49 -14.30 6.29
N LYS A 5 2.17 -13.94 7.53
CA LYS A 5 0.80 -13.82 8.04
C LYS A 5 0.40 -12.42 8.46
N LYS A 6 1.38 -11.50 8.52
CA LYS A 6 1.22 -10.15 9.03
C LYS A 6 1.52 -9.12 7.96
N ALA A 7 0.75 -8.04 7.94
CA ALA A 7 1.04 -6.87 7.14
C ALA A 7 1.04 -5.59 7.98
N ILE A 8 2.03 -4.73 7.78
CA ILE A 8 2.06 -3.36 8.29
C ILE A 8 1.57 -2.43 7.18
N VAL A 9 0.52 -1.67 7.46
CA VAL A 9 -0.05 -0.69 6.53
C VAL A 9 0.20 0.72 7.07
N ALA A 10 0.89 1.55 6.29
CA ALA A 10 1.12 2.95 6.62
C ALA A 10 -0.10 3.81 6.22
N VAL A 11 -0.81 4.37 7.21
CA VAL A 11 -2.03 5.19 7.01
C VAL A 11 -2.00 6.52 7.80
N ALA A 12 -0.81 6.91 8.27
CA ALA A 12 -0.58 8.11 9.07
C ALA A 12 -0.34 9.39 8.23
N GLY A 13 -0.51 9.34 6.90
CA GLY A 13 -0.30 10.48 6.02
C GLY A 13 -1.38 11.56 6.18
N SER A 14 -0.99 12.84 6.06
CA SER A 14 -1.92 13.98 6.18
C SER A 14 -2.76 14.24 4.92
N GLY A 15 -2.41 13.66 3.77
CA GLY A 15 -3.21 13.78 2.54
C GLY A 15 -3.39 15.20 2.01
N THR A 16 -2.41 16.08 2.23
CA THR A 16 -2.51 17.52 1.91
C THR A 16 -2.77 17.83 0.44
N ARG A 17 -2.33 16.95 -0.48
CA ARG A 17 -2.56 17.08 -1.93
C ARG A 17 -4.03 16.97 -2.34
N LEU A 18 -4.89 16.45 -1.46
CA LEU A 18 -6.31 16.21 -1.69
C LEU A 18 -7.18 17.13 -0.83
N LEU A 19 -6.61 18.18 -0.24
CA LEU A 19 -7.41 19.21 0.44
C LEU A 19 -8.29 19.95 -0.58
N PRO A 20 -9.53 20.35 -0.19
CA PRO A 20 -10.09 20.29 1.16
C PRO A 20 -10.76 18.96 1.53
N ALA A 21 -10.87 17.99 0.62
CA ALA A 21 -11.58 16.74 0.86
C ALA A 21 -11.02 15.96 2.07
N THR A 22 -9.69 15.99 2.24
CA THR A 22 -9.00 15.30 3.33
C THR A 22 -8.93 16.06 4.65
N LYS A 23 -9.60 17.22 4.78
CA LYS A 23 -9.57 18.03 5.99
C LYS A 23 -10.13 17.31 7.21
N ALA A 24 -11.18 16.51 7.01
CA ALA A 24 -11.89 15.78 8.08
C ALA A 24 -12.05 14.28 7.77
N MET A 25 -11.54 13.83 6.62
CA MET A 25 -11.61 12.45 6.20
C MET A 25 -10.20 11.96 5.83
N PRO A 26 -9.76 10.79 6.31
CA PRO A 26 -8.52 10.19 5.85
C PRO A 26 -8.49 10.05 4.33
N LYS A 27 -7.34 10.32 3.68
CA LYS A 27 -7.20 10.10 2.23
C LYS A 27 -7.49 8.64 1.85
N GLU A 28 -7.12 7.71 2.73
CA GLU A 28 -7.28 6.28 2.55
C GLU A 28 -8.77 5.85 2.63
N MET A 29 -9.64 6.73 3.15
CA MET A 29 -11.09 6.54 3.20
C MET A 29 -11.83 7.12 1.98
N LEU A 30 -11.12 7.76 1.05
CA LEU A 30 -11.73 8.25 -0.19
C LEU A 30 -12.25 7.06 -1.02
N PRO A 31 -13.48 7.11 -1.55
CA PRO A 31 -14.10 5.98 -2.23
C PRO A 31 -13.60 5.84 -3.68
N ILE A 32 -13.13 4.64 -4.02
CA ILE A 32 -13.07 4.18 -5.41
C ILE A 32 -14.42 3.56 -5.73
N VAL A 33 -15.27 4.34 -6.40
CA VAL A 33 -16.68 4.02 -6.68
C VAL A 33 -17.50 3.91 -5.38
N ASP A 34 -17.50 2.75 -4.74
CA ASP A 34 -18.28 2.44 -3.53
C ASP A 34 -17.44 1.85 -2.40
N LYS A 35 -16.15 1.55 -2.64
CA LYS A 35 -15.23 1.03 -1.62
C LYS A 35 -14.14 2.04 -1.29
N PRO A 36 -13.84 2.28 0.00
CA PRO A 36 -12.66 3.05 0.39
C PRO A 36 -11.37 2.43 -0.16
N ILE A 37 -10.39 3.27 -0.54
CA ILE A 37 -9.06 2.82 -1.01
C ILE A 37 -8.45 1.79 -0.06
N ILE A 38 -8.51 2.05 1.26
CA ILE A 38 -7.93 1.16 2.27
C ILE A 38 -8.58 -0.23 2.26
N GLN A 39 -9.87 -0.34 1.96
CA GLN A 39 -10.54 -1.64 1.89
C GLN A 39 -10.00 -2.46 0.73
N LEU A 40 -9.78 -1.85 -0.44
CA LEU A 40 -9.19 -2.54 -1.59
C LEU A 40 -7.77 -3.04 -1.28
N VAL A 41 -6.97 -2.24 -0.57
CA VAL A 41 -5.64 -2.65 -0.09
C VAL A 41 -5.73 -3.85 0.85
N VAL A 42 -6.66 -3.83 1.80
CA VAL A 42 -6.83 -4.95 2.75
C VAL A 42 -7.36 -6.21 2.05
N GLU A 43 -8.33 -6.08 1.14
CA GLU A 43 -8.82 -7.20 0.33
C GLU A 43 -7.67 -7.85 -0.48
N GLU A 44 -6.76 -7.05 -1.04
CA GLU A 44 -5.54 -7.55 -1.72
C GLU A 44 -4.64 -8.37 -0.77
N LEU A 45 -4.42 -7.88 0.46
CA LEU A 45 -3.60 -8.53 1.48
C LEU A 45 -4.25 -9.83 2.00
N VAL A 46 -5.55 -9.82 2.26
CA VAL A 46 -6.28 -11.02 2.69
C VAL A 46 -6.25 -12.08 1.59
N ALA A 47 -6.39 -11.68 0.32
CA ALA A 47 -6.21 -12.58 -0.83
C ALA A 47 -4.77 -13.15 -0.93
N ALA A 48 -3.78 -12.45 -0.35
CA ALA A 48 -2.40 -12.93 -0.22
C ALA A 48 -2.20 -13.95 0.93
N GLY A 49 -3.23 -14.20 1.74
CA GLY A 49 -3.17 -15.09 2.90
C GLY A 49 -2.70 -14.42 4.20
N ILE A 50 -2.73 -13.08 4.24
CA ILE A 50 -2.47 -12.29 5.43
C ILE A 50 -3.68 -12.35 6.37
N GLU A 51 -3.42 -12.58 7.65
CA GLU A 51 -4.42 -12.76 8.70
C GLU A 51 -4.43 -11.57 9.68
N ASP A 52 -3.27 -10.98 9.96
CA ASP A 52 -3.15 -9.83 10.85
C ASP A 52 -2.77 -8.57 10.06
N ILE A 53 -3.65 -7.56 10.11
CA ILE A 53 -3.49 -6.27 9.46
C ILE A 53 -3.16 -5.22 10.53
N ILE A 54 -1.93 -4.72 10.51
CA ILE A 54 -1.42 -3.74 11.46
C ILE A 54 -1.48 -2.35 10.81
N LEU A 55 -2.51 -1.58 11.14
CA LEU A 55 -2.70 -0.22 10.65
C LEU A 55 -1.90 0.77 11.52
N VAL A 56 -0.86 1.34 10.95
CA VAL A 56 -0.07 2.40 11.62
C VAL A 56 -0.65 3.76 11.27
N THR A 57 -1.31 4.35 12.26
CA THR A 57 -2.27 5.44 12.12
C THR A 57 -1.93 6.65 13.02
N LYS A 58 -2.76 7.70 12.98
CA LYS A 58 -2.69 8.91 13.83
C LYS A 58 -4.00 9.12 14.59
N TRP A 59 -4.01 10.02 15.56
CA TRP A 59 -5.16 10.25 16.44
C TRP A 59 -6.43 10.74 15.70
N ASP A 60 -6.28 11.40 14.56
CA ASP A 60 -7.34 12.01 13.74
C ASP A 60 -7.92 11.06 12.68
N LYS A 61 -7.57 9.77 12.74
CA LYS A 61 -7.88 8.77 11.72
C LYS A 61 -8.89 7.72 12.19
N LYS A 62 -9.73 8.06 13.17
CA LYS A 62 -10.77 7.17 13.72
C LYS A 62 -11.66 6.51 12.65
N PRO A 63 -12.04 7.17 11.53
CA PRO A 63 -12.81 6.50 10.48
C PRO A 63 -12.16 5.23 9.89
N LEU A 64 -10.82 5.11 9.93
CA LEU A 64 -10.14 3.87 9.53
C LEU A 64 -10.36 2.73 10.53
N GLU A 65 -10.43 3.06 11.82
CA GLU A 65 -10.75 2.07 12.87
C GLU A 65 -12.20 1.62 12.70
N ASP A 66 -13.12 2.58 12.62
CA ASP A 66 -14.56 2.30 12.56
C ASP A 66 -14.98 1.52 11.29
N HIS A 67 -14.27 1.68 10.18
CA HIS A 67 -14.58 0.98 8.92
C HIS A 67 -14.36 -0.54 9.01
N PHE A 68 -13.34 -0.97 9.74
CA PHE A 68 -13.00 -2.39 9.90
C PHE A 68 -13.53 -3.00 11.20
N ASP A 69 -14.29 -2.23 12.00
CA ASP A 69 -14.93 -2.71 13.22
C ASP A 69 -16.41 -3.06 12.98
N HIS A 70 -17.01 -3.77 13.94
CA HIS A 70 -18.41 -4.15 13.88
C HIS A 70 -19.33 -2.95 14.15
N ASN A 71 -20.21 -2.65 13.21
CA ASN A 71 -21.26 -1.64 13.40
C ASN A 71 -22.63 -2.29 13.67
N TRP A 72 -22.90 -2.58 14.94
CA TRP A 72 -24.15 -3.20 15.38
C TRP A 72 -25.40 -2.36 15.07
N ALA A 73 -25.28 -1.03 15.17
CA ALA A 73 -26.40 -0.13 14.89
C ALA A 73 -26.80 -0.19 13.41
N LEU A 74 -25.82 -0.08 12.51
CA LEU A 74 -26.05 -0.21 11.06
C LEU A 74 -26.59 -1.62 10.72
N GLY A 75 -26.06 -2.66 11.36
CA GLY A 75 -26.53 -4.02 11.14
C GLY A 75 -27.99 -4.25 11.54
N ASP A 76 -28.42 -3.69 12.67
CA ASP A 76 -29.81 -3.75 13.12
C ASP A 76 -30.75 -2.99 12.17
N GLU A 77 -30.34 -1.79 11.72
CA GLU A 77 -31.11 -1.00 10.74
C GLU A 77 -31.28 -1.73 9.39
N LEU A 78 -30.20 -2.32 8.86
CA LEU A 78 -30.24 -3.06 7.60
C LEU A 78 -31.13 -4.30 7.70
N LYS A 79 -31.05 -5.05 8.81
CA LYS A 79 -31.90 -6.23 9.04
C LYS A 79 -33.38 -5.86 9.17
N LYS A 80 -33.69 -4.80 9.92
CA LYS A 80 -35.07 -4.28 10.04
C LYS A 80 -35.62 -3.81 8.70
N ALA A 81 -34.78 -3.26 7.83
CA ALA A 81 -35.15 -2.87 6.48
C ALA A 81 -35.21 -4.04 5.47
N GLY A 82 -34.94 -5.28 5.91
CA GLY A 82 -34.94 -6.47 5.04
C GLY A 82 -33.77 -6.52 4.04
N LYS A 83 -32.69 -5.76 4.29
CA LYS A 83 -31.53 -5.65 3.40
C LYS A 83 -30.39 -6.59 3.82
N GLU A 84 -30.68 -7.89 3.86
CA GLU A 84 -29.73 -8.90 4.35
C GLU A 84 -28.43 -8.95 3.54
N GLU A 85 -28.50 -8.83 2.21
CA GLU A 85 -27.30 -8.82 1.35
C GLU A 85 -26.34 -7.66 1.66
N LEU A 86 -26.86 -6.47 1.98
CA LEU A 86 -26.03 -5.34 2.40
C LEU A 86 -25.44 -5.56 3.79
N TRP A 87 -26.19 -6.19 4.69
CA TRP A 87 -25.65 -6.56 6.00
C TRP A 87 -24.49 -7.54 5.87
N ASP A 88 -24.62 -8.57 5.04
CA ASP A 88 -23.56 -9.56 4.82
C ASP A 88 -22.29 -8.90 4.24
N GLN A 89 -22.45 -7.93 3.34
CA GLN A 89 -21.33 -7.14 2.82
C GLN A 89 -20.62 -6.34 3.92
N VAL A 90 -21.38 -5.62 4.76
CA VAL A 90 -20.81 -4.83 5.87
C VAL A 90 -20.13 -5.74 6.90
N LYS A 91 -20.79 -6.85 7.27
CA LYS A 91 -20.26 -7.82 8.23
C LYS A 91 -18.95 -8.45 7.75
N LYS A 92 -18.83 -8.75 6.46
CA LYS A 92 -17.60 -9.30 5.88
C LYS A 92 -16.41 -8.35 6.03
N ILE A 93 -16.64 -7.04 6.10
CA ILE A 93 -15.55 -6.06 6.24
C ILE A 93 -14.82 -6.23 7.58
N SER A 94 -15.56 -6.45 8.66
CA SER A 94 -14.99 -6.60 10.00
C SER A 94 -14.46 -8.00 10.29
N GLU A 95 -14.87 -9.01 9.53
CA GLU A 95 -14.48 -10.42 9.73
C GLU A 95 -13.35 -10.89 8.80
N MET A 96 -12.89 -10.06 7.86
CA MET A 96 -11.92 -10.51 6.84
C MET A 96 -10.50 -10.74 7.36
N ALA A 97 -10.13 -10.12 8.49
CA ALA A 97 -8.81 -10.20 9.10
C ALA A 97 -8.86 -9.76 10.56
N ASN A 98 -7.78 -10.02 11.32
CA ASN A 98 -7.57 -9.38 12.61
C ASN A 98 -6.96 -7.99 12.38
N PHE A 99 -7.61 -6.96 12.92
CA PHE A 99 -7.13 -5.58 12.79
C PHE A 99 -6.44 -5.11 14.07
N ILE A 100 -5.22 -4.60 13.92
CA ILE A 100 -4.39 -4.07 15.01
C ILE A 100 -4.04 -2.62 14.69
N TYR A 101 -4.30 -1.71 15.62
CA TYR A 101 -4.07 -0.28 15.40
C TYR A 101 -2.91 0.22 16.25
N VAL A 102 -1.92 0.82 15.59
CA VAL A 102 -0.75 1.40 16.26
C VAL A 102 -0.66 2.87 15.92
N ARG A 103 -0.47 3.73 16.93
CA ARG A 103 -0.19 5.14 16.68
C ARG A 103 1.27 5.29 16.24
N GLN A 104 1.51 5.98 15.12
CA GLN A 104 2.87 6.28 14.67
C GLN A 104 3.60 7.11 15.73
N LYS A 105 4.78 6.63 16.15
CA LYS A 105 5.67 7.31 17.09
C LYS A 105 7.07 7.40 16.48
N GLY A 106 7.79 8.48 16.79
CA GLY A 106 9.13 8.72 16.27
C GLY A 106 9.17 9.78 15.16
N PRO A 107 10.27 9.85 14.38
CA PRO A 107 10.43 10.85 13.33
C PRO A 107 9.33 10.71 12.27
N TYR A 108 9.04 11.78 11.54
CA TYR A 108 8.17 11.68 10.38
C TYR A 108 8.88 10.95 9.23
N GLY A 109 8.14 10.26 8.36
CA GLY A 109 8.69 9.50 7.23
C GLY A 109 7.99 8.16 6.99
N ASN A 110 8.22 7.58 5.81
CA ASN A 110 7.60 6.32 5.39
C ASN A 110 8.29 5.06 5.96
N GLY A 111 9.46 5.19 6.58
CA GLY A 111 10.10 4.12 7.35
C GLY A 111 9.59 4.00 8.80
N THR A 112 9.04 5.08 9.36
CA THR A 112 8.56 5.13 10.75
C THR A 112 7.44 4.15 11.07
N PRO A 113 6.48 3.88 10.16
CA PRO A 113 5.47 2.85 10.39
C PRO A 113 6.05 1.48 10.74
N VAL A 114 7.12 1.08 10.05
CA VAL A 114 7.81 -0.19 10.32
C VAL A 114 8.38 -0.21 11.74
N LEU A 115 9.03 0.87 12.16
CA LEU A 115 9.54 0.99 13.53
C LEU A 115 8.43 1.00 14.59
N SER A 116 7.30 1.66 14.30
CA SER A 116 6.17 1.76 15.24
C SER A 116 5.53 0.40 15.50
N ALA A 117 5.49 -0.47 14.49
CA ALA A 117 4.87 -1.79 14.56
C ALA A 117 5.88 -2.95 14.72
N ALA A 118 7.18 -2.65 14.86
CA ALA A 118 8.25 -3.65 14.94
C ALA A 118 7.98 -4.77 15.97
N ASN A 119 7.51 -4.41 17.16
CA ASN A 119 7.24 -5.38 18.23
C ASN A 119 6.04 -6.31 17.95
N LEU A 120 5.21 -6.01 16.95
CA LEU A 120 4.05 -6.83 16.57
C LEU A 120 4.40 -7.87 15.51
N VAL A 121 5.42 -7.58 14.70
CA VAL A 121 5.95 -8.52 13.69
C VAL A 121 7.07 -9.40 14.23
N ASP A 122 7.68 -9.01 15.36
CA ASP A 122 8.66 -9.79 16.12
C ASP A 122 9.76 -10.38 15.20
N ASP A 123 10.03 -11.68 15.26
CA ASP A 123 11.01 -12.38 14.42
C ASP A 123 10.41 -13.01 13.14
N GLU A 124 9.36 -12.41 12.56
CA GLU A 124 8.66 -12.94 11.38
C GLU A 124 8.78 -12.03 10.16
N PRO A 125 8.82 -12.58 8.93
CA PRO A 125 8.66 -11.76 7.73
C PRO A 125 7.23 -11.23 7.62
N PHE A 126 7.09 -10.01 7.09
CA PHE A 126 5.81 -9.32 6.99
C PHE A 126 5.71 -8.55 5.68
N VAL A 127 4.48 -8.31 5.23
CA VAL A 127 4.22 -7.39 4.12
C VAL A 127 4.23 -5.96 4.68
N PHE A 128 4.86 -5.02 3.98
CA PHE A 128 4.77 -3.60 4.29
C PHE A 128 4.16 -2.85 3.10
N VAL A 129 3.13 -2.06 3.37
CA VAL A 129 2.33 -1.41 2.33
C VAL A 129 1.99 0.06 2.66
N TRP A 130 1.88 0.90 1.64
CA TRP A 130 1.22 2.21 1.74
C TRP A 130 -0.29 2.09 1.54
N GLY A 131 -1.09 2.72 2.41
CA GLY A 131 -2.55 2.59 2.38
C GLY A 131 -3.28 3.36 1.28
N ASP A 132 -2.57 4.11 0.42
CA ASP A 132 -3.12 4.92 -0.67
C ASP A 132 -2.62 4.54 -2.07
N ASP A 133 -1.93 3.41 -2.20
CA ASP A 133 -1.48 2.89 -3.48
C ASP A 133 -2.16 1.57 -3.76
N LEU A 134 -2.80 1.48 -4.94
CA LEU A 134 -3.55 0.31 -5.39
C LEU A 134 -2.77 -0.40 -6.48
N VAL A 135 -2.76 -1.72 -6.45
CA VAL A 135 -2.21 -2.54 -7.54
C VAL A 135 -3.31 -3.40 -8.10
N LYS A 136 -3.77 -3.03 -9.30
CA LYS A 136 -4.84 -3.73 -9.98
C LYS A 136 -4.23 -4.83 -10.83
N SER A 137 -4.49 -6.08 -10.49
CA SER A 137 -3.93 -7.26 -11.15
C SER A 137 -4.93 -8.42 -11.06
N LYS A 138 -4.83 -9.39 -11.96
CA LYS A 138 -5.75 -10.55 -11.95
C LYS A 138 -5.54 -11.42 -10.72
N ILE A 139 -4.28 -11.65 -10.37
CA ILE A 139 -3.88 -12.29 -9.12
C ILE A 139 -3.29 -11.19 -8.24
N SER A 140 -3.80 -11.07 -7.01
CA SER A 140 -3.27 -10.14 -5.99
C SER A 140 -1.75 -10.02 -6.08
N PHE A 141 -1.25 -8.82 -6.33
CA PHE A 141 0.19 -8.58 -6.47
C PHE A 141 0.93 -8.99 -5.18
N SER A 142 0.35 -8.68 -4.03
CA SER A 142 0.83 -9.17 -2.73
C SER A 142 0.89 -10.70 -2.65
N LYS A 143 -0.08 -11.44 -3.21
CA LYS A 143 -0.03 -12.92 -3.29
C LYS A 143 1.15 -13.39 -4.14
N GLN A 144 1.38 -12.75 -5.29
CA GLN A 144 2.51 -13.08 -6.17
C GLN A 144 3.85 -12.90 -5.45
N MET A 145 3.99 -11.79 -4.70
CA MET A 145 5.18 -11.51 -3.89
C MET A 145 5.35 -12.55 -2.77
N VAL A 146 4.29 -12.89 -2.05
CA VAL A 146 4.32 -13.90 -0.97
C VAL A 146 4.73 -15.27 -1.51
N ASP A 147 4.21 -15.66 -2.67
CA ASP A 147 4.56 -16.92 -3.33
C ASP A 147 6.01 -16.97 -3.80
N ASP A 148 6.54 -15.86 -4.29
CA ASP A 148 7.95 -15.76 -4.68
C ASP A 148 8.85 -15.79 -3.44
N TYR A 149 8.49 -15.06 -2.37
CA TYR A 149 9.19 -15.13 -1.09
C TYR A 149 9.26 -16.55 -0.55
N ALA A 150 8.18 -17.32 -0.65
CA ALA A 150 8.14 -18.71 -0.21
C ALA A 150 9.11 -19.64 -0.99
N LYS A 151 9.65 -19.22 -2.13
CA LYS A 151 10.65 -19.97 -2.91
C LYS A 151 12.09 -19.63 -2.53
N HIS A 152 12.38 -18.36 -2.25
CA HIS A 152 13.78 -17.89 -2.11
C HIS A 152 14.11 -17.18 -0.78
N GLY A 153 13.10 -16.79 0.01
CA GLY A 153 13.27 -16.21 1.35
C GLY A 153 13.95 -14.84 1.40
N GLN A 154 13.95 -14.10 0.30
CA GLN A 154 14.64 -12.81 0.20
C GLN A 154 13.62 -11.68 0.30
N MET A 155 13.95 -10.61 1.01
CA MET A 155 13.15 -9.39 1.00
C MET A 155 12.96 -8.88 -0.43
N MET A 156 11.81 -8.26 -0.67
CA MET A 156 11.46 -7.81 -2.00
C MET A 156 10.60 -6.55 -2.02
N ILE A 157 10.61 -5.84 -3.15
CA ILE A 157 9.87 -4.60 -3.39
C ILE A 157 9.21 -4.65 -4.76
N GLY A 158 7.95 -4.22 -4.81
CA GLY A 158 7.21 -4.05 -6.05
C GLY A 158 7.71 -2.83 -6.82
N VAL A 159 7.91 -3.00 -8.13
CA VAL A 159 8.34 -1.92 -9.03
C VAL A 159 7.49 -1.87 -10.30
N GLN A 160 7.30 -0.68 -10.83
CA GLN A 160 6.70 -0.44 -12.14
C GLN A 160 7.54 0.56 -12.93
N GLU A 161 7.61 0.40 -14.25
CA GLU A 161 8.27 1.40 -15.10
C GLU A 161 7.40 2.67 -15.19
N VAL A 162 8.02 3.83 -14.98
CA VAL A 162 7.36 5.15 -15.06
C VAL A 162 7.93 6.01 -16.17
N LEU A 163 7.24 7.08 -16.55
CA LEU A 163 7.77 8.04 -17.52
C LEU A 163 9.05 8.70 -16.99
N PRO A 164 10.01 9.08 -17.87
CA PRO A 164 11.28 9.68 -17.44
C PRO A 164 11.11 10.93 -16.57
N GLU A 165 10.06 11.72 -16.79
CA GLU A 165 9.73 12.91 -16.01
C GLU A 165 9.17 12.61 -14.61
N ASP A 166 8.63 11.40 -14.41
CA ASP A 166 8.01 10.99 -13.15
C ASP A 166 9.02 10.39 -12.16
N VAL A 167 10.24 10.08 -12.59
CA VAL A 167 11.29 9.48 -11.74
C VAL A 167 11.61 10.34 -10.51
N VAL A 168 11.40 11.64 -10.59
CA VAL A 168 11.67 12.60 -9.50
C VAL A 168 10.69 12.49 -8.32
N ARG A 169 9.61 11.72 -8.48
CA ARG A 169 8.53 11.59 -7.51
C ARG A 169 8.67 10.38 -6.59
N TYR A 170 9.44 9.38 -6.99
CA TYR A 170 9.46 8.05 -6.39
C TYR A 170 10.87 7.59 -6.03
N GLY A 171 11.00 6.49 -5.29
CA GLY A 171 12.27 5.79 -5.16
C GLY A 171 12.54 4.98 -6.42
N ILE A 172 13.75 5.11 -6.97
CA ILE A 172 14.12 4.50 -8.25
C ILE A 172 15.14 3.40 -8.02
N VAL A 173 14.79 2.19 -8.47
CA VAL A 173 15.55 0.96 -8.25
C VAL A 173 16.51 0.71 -9.41
N LYS A 174 17.79 0.51 -9.11
CA LYS A 174 18.79 -0.04 -10.03
C LYS A 174 18.88 -1.55 -9.84
N LEU A 175 18.73 -2.33 -10.91
CA LEU A 175 18.87 -3.78 -10.89
C LEU A 175 20.26 -4.21 -11.37
N LYS A 176 20.78 -5.30 -10.82
CA LYS A 176 21.96 -5.99 -11.37
C LYS A 176 21.61 -6.59 -12.72
N GLU A 177 22.53 -6.46 -13.68
CA GLU A 177 22.35 -6.88 -15.06
C GLU A 177 21.88 -8.35 -15.16
N GLY A 178 20.82 -8.58 -15.95
CA GLY A 178 20.26 -9.92 -16.18
C GLY A 178 19.52 -10.53 -14.98
N THR A 179 19.28 -9.77 -13.91
CA THR A 179 18.61 -10.29 -12.70
C THR A 179 17.51 -9.34 -12.18
N MET A 180 16.76 -9.83 -11.20
CA MET A 180 15.83 -9.02 -10.40
C MET A 180 16.43 -8.60 -9.05
N GLU A 181 17.74 -8.73 -8.86
CA GLU A 181 18.41 -8.32 -7.63
C GLU A 181 18.73 -6.83 -7.66
N ILE A 182 18.45 -6.13 -6.57
CA ILE A 182 18.71 -4.70 -6.44
C ILE A 182 20.21 -4.45 -6.23
N GLU A 183 20.77 -3.55 -7.05
CA GLU A 183 22.14 -3.06 -6.93
C GLU A 183 22.19 -1.73 -6.13
N ASP A 184 21.21 -0.86 -6.36
CA ASP A 184 21.08 0.42 -5.67
C ASP A 184 19.62 0.90 -5.70
N ILE A 185 19.25 1.80 -4.79
CA ILE A 185 17.94 2.46 -4.79
C ILE A 185 18.11 3.89 -4.28
N ILE A 186 17.41 4.84 -4.90
CA ILE A 186 17.56 6.28 -4.59
C ILE A 186 16.18 6.92 -4.45
N GLU A 187 15.91 7.59 -3.33
CA GLU A 187 14.66 8.31 -3.08
C GLU A 187 14.63 9.64 -3.84
N LYS A 188 13.64 9.81 -4.72
CA LYS A 188 13.36 11.07 -5.46
C LYS A 188 14.62 11.69 -6.10
N PRO A 189 15.33 10.93 -6.97
CA PRO A 189 16.51 11.42 -7.68
C PRO A 189 16.13 12.53 -8.66
N THR A 190 17.10 13.33 -9.12
CA THR A 190 16.88 14.12 -10.34
C THR A 190 16.82 13.22 -11.57
N ILE A 191 16.27 13.71 -12.69
CA ILE A 191 16.22 12.95 -13.96
C ILE A 191 17.62 12.45 -14.38
N LYS A 192 18.67 13.22 -14.10
CA LYS A 192 20.06 12.86 -14.43
C LYS A 192 20.66 11.82 -13.49
N GLU A 193 20.20 11.76 -12.24
CA GLU A 193 20.69 10.84 -11.22
C GLU A 193 19.90 9.53 -11.19
N ALA A 194 18.71 9.49 -11.81
CA ALA A 194 17.86 8.32 -11.85
C ALA A 194 18.61 7.14 -12.51
N PRO A 195 18.86 6.05 -11.76
CA PRO A 195 19.66 4.94 -12.29
C PRO A 195 18.87 4.03 -13.24
N SER A 196 17.55 4.18 -13.28
CA SER A 196 16.63 3.45 -14.15
C SER A 196 15.29 4.21 -14.23
N ARG A 197 14.24 3.53 -14.71
CA ARG A 197 12.84 3.99 -14.67
C ARG A 197 11.93 3.12 -13.79
N TYR A 198 12.50 2.19 -13.02
CA TYR A 198 11.73 1.33 -12.12
C TYR A 198 11.44 2.06 -10.82
N ALA A 199 10.23 2.59 -10.71
CA ALA A 199 9.73 3.23 -9.50
C ALA A 199 9.19 2.20 -8.53
N ASP A 200 9.52 2.36 -7.25
CA ASP A 200 8.83 1.67 -6.18
C ASP A 200 7.49 2.34 -5.84
N PHE A 201 6.53 1.52 -5.44
CA PHE A 201 5.19 1.96 -5.04
C PHE A 201 4.83 1.47 -3.63
N GLY A 202 5.84 1.19 -2.79
CA GLY A 202 5.62 0.84 -1.40
C GLY A 202 4.79 -0.42 -1.21
N ARG A 203 5.00 -1.45 -2.03
CA ARG A 203 4.65 -2.85 -1.70
C ARG A 203 5.93 -3.63 -1.47
N MET A 204 6.11 -4.14 -0.26
CA MET A 204 7.36 -4.76 0.15
C MET A 204 7.10 -6.01 0.97
N ILE A 205 7.98 -6.99 0.86
CA ILE A 205 8.14 -8.04 1.87
C ILE A 205 9.45 -7.77 2.60
N LEU A 206 9.30 -7.58 3.90
CA LEU A 206 10.37 -7.18 4.81
C LEU A 206 10.55 -8.25 5.89
N ASN A 207 11.68 -8.19 6.59
CA ASN A 207 12.01 -9.08 7.70
C ASN A 207 12.62 -8.28 8.87
N PRO A 208 12.95 -8.92 10.01
CA PRO A 208 13.54 -8.23 11.15
C PRO A 208 14.88 -7.51 10.85
N ASP A 209 15.65 -7.95 9.86
CA ASP A 209 16.93 -7.31 9.52
C ASP A 209 16.73 -5.86 9.09
N ILE A 210 15.69 -5.57 8.30
CA ILE A 210 15.42 -4.18 7.88
C ILE A 210 15.01 -3.30 9.06
N VAL A 211 14.38 -3.87 10.09
CA VAL A 211 14.01 -3.14 11.31
C VAL A 211 15.27 -2.69 12.03
N GLU A 212 16.28 -3.57 12.14
CA GLU A 212 17.58 -3.24 12.73
C GLU A 212 18.36 -2.19 11.93
N VAL A 213 18.25 -2.23 10.60
CA VAL A 213 18.83 -1.20 9.73
C VAL A 213 18.10 0.14 9.91
N LEU A 214 16.76 0.13 9.94
CA LEU A 214 15.94 1.33 10.14
C LEU A 214 16.24 2.04 11.47
N LYS A 215 16.45 1.29 12.56
CA LYS A 215 16.84 1.85 13.87
C LYS A 215 18.11 2.69 13.82
N LYS A 216 19.02 2.40 12.89
CA LYS A 216 20.32 3.06 12.71
C LYS A 216 20.33 4.04 11.53
N THR A 217 19.25 4.07 10.75
CA THR A 217 19.15 4.91 9.54
C THR A 217 18.97 6.37 9.94
N ALA A 218 19.82 7.24 9.41
CA ALA A 218 19.72 8.68 9.63
C ALA A 218 18.51 9.27 8.87
N LEU A 219 18.04 10.45 9.30
CA LEU A 219 17.00 11.17 8.57
C LEU A 219 17.55 11.69 7.25
N GLY A 220 16.83 11.43 6.17
CA GLY A 220 17.22 11.79 4.81
C GLY A 220 16.57 13.10 4.35
N LYS A 221 16.18 13.12 3.07
CA LYS A 221 15.58 14.29 2.42
C LYS A 221 14.34 14.78 3.19
N GLY A 222 14.27 16.08 3.46
CA GLY A 222 13.13 16.66 4.20
C GLY A 222 13.12 16.36 5.70
N ASN A 223 14.23 15.87 6.27
CA ASN A 223 14.31 15.45 7.68
C ASN A 223 13.32 14.30 8.00
N GLU A 224 13.10 13.42 7.02
CA GLU A 224 12.21 12.27 7.11
C GLU A 224 13.01 10.95 7.18
N LEU A 225 12.45 9.95 7.86
CA LEU A 225 12.97 8.58 7.85
C LEU A 225 12.45 7.83 6.62
N TRP A 226 13.31 7.60 5.63
CA TRP A 226 12.96 6.92 4.39
C TRP A 226 13.25 5.42 4.46
N ILE A 227 12.26 4.60 4.07
CA ILE A 227 12.47 3.15 3.90
C ILE A 227 13.49 2.85 2.80
N VAL A 228 13.55 3.69 1.76
CA VAL A 228 14.49 3.58 0.65
C VAL A 228 15.93 3.70 1.12
N ASP A 229 16.22 4.63 2.04
CA ASP A 229 17.56 4.80 2.60
C ASP A 229 17.99 3.56 3.41
N ALA A 230 17.06 2.94 4.15
CA ALA A 230 17.32 1.70 4.88
C ALA A 230 17.55 0.51 3.93
N ILE A 231 16.74 0.36 2.88
CA ILE A 231 16.94 -0.68 1.85
C ILE A 231 18.29 -0.51 1.18
N ARG A 232 18.64 0.73 0.83
CA ARG A 232 19.95 1.06 0.25
C ARG A 232 21.09 0.63 1.18
N ALA A 233 21.02 0.98 2.46
CA ALA A 233 22.03 0.61 3.45
C ALA A 233 22.15 -0.91 3.60
N TYR A 234 21.02 -1.63 3.65
CA TYR A 234 20.99 -3.08 3.69
C TYR A 234 21.69 -3.71 2.47
N VAL A 235 21.36 -3.26 1.25
CA VAL A 235 21.99 -3.75 0.02
C VAL A 235 23.49 -3.45 -0.02
N LYS A 236 23.92 -2.24 0.36
CA LYS A 236 25.34 -1.87 0.41
C LYS A 236 26.14 -2.65 1.46
N SER A 237 25.47 -3.18 2.50
CA SER A 237 26.10 -4.07 3.49
C SER A 237 26.29 -5.52 3.01
N GLY A 238 25.88 -5.83 1.78
CA GLY A 238 25.93 -7.18 1.19
C GLY A 238 24.63 -7.97 1.31
N GLY A 239 23.58 -7.36 1.89
CA GLY A 239 22.25 -7.94 1.94
C GLY A 239 21.62 -8.11 0.56
N LYS A 240 20.87 -9.19 0.37
CA LYS A 240 20.17 -9.46 -0.90
C LYS A 240 18.71 -9.00 -0.81
N PHE A 241 18.32 -8.18 -1.78
CA PHE A 241 16.97 -7.61 -1.90
C PHE A 241 16.52 -7.72 -3.36
N LEU A 242 15.30 -8.20 -3.60
CA LEU A 242 14.80 -8.43 -4.96
C LEU A 242 13.73 -7.40 -5.35
N ALA A 243 13.60 -7.14 -6.64
CA ALA A 243 12.47 -6.42 -7.20
C ALA A 243 11.46 -7.39 -7.82
N LYS A 244 10.18 -7.09 -7.69
CA LYS A 244 9.09 -7.78 -8.39
C LYS A 244 8.39 -6.78 -9.31
N LYS A 245 8.39 -7.03 -10.60
CA LYS A 245 7.69 -6.18 -11.58
C LYS A 245 6.19 -6.49 -11.56
N VAL A 246 5.37 -5.47 -11.75
CA VAL A 246 3.97 -5.65 -12.11
C VAL A 246 3.91 -6.08 -13.57
N GLU A 247 3.45 -7.30 -13.85
CA GLU A 247 3.41 -7.88 -15.21
C GLU A 247 1.98 -8.01 -15.76
N ASP A 248 1.01 -8.39 -14.93
CA ASP A 248 -0.37 -8.67 -15.30
C ASP A 248 -1.36 -7.65 -14.72
N GLY A 249 -0.92 -6.40 -14.60
CA GLY A 249 -1.66 -5.36 -13.92
C GLY A 249 -1.07 -3.97 -14.05
N GLU A 250 -1.58 -3.07 -13.23
CA GLU A 250 -1.15 -1.69 -13.16
C GLU A 250 -1.17 -1.18 -11.71
N TRP A 251 -0.14 -0.44 -11.35
CA TRP A 251 -0.13 0.39 -10.16
C TRP A 251 -0.88 1.69 -10.42
N LEU A 252 -1.85 1.98 -9.56
CA LEU A 252 -2.69 3.16 -9.54
C LEU A 252 -2.45 3.92 -8.23
N THR A 253 -1.80 5.08 -8.31
CA THR A 253 -1.62 5.95 -7.15
C THR A 253 -2.86 6.82 -6.94
N THR A 254 -3.28 7.02 -5.69
CA THR A 254 -4.44 7.88 -5.37
C THR A 254 -4.05 9.16 -4.66
N GLY A 255 -2.75 9.48 -4.66
CA GLY A 255 -2.19 10.55 -3.84
C GLY A 255 -2.46 11.99 -4.32
N ASP A 256 -3.00 12.18 -5.53
CA ASP A 256 -3.33 13.48 -6.11
C ASP A 256 -4.65 13.42 -6.91
N PRO A 257 -5.31 14.56 -7.16
CA PRO A 257 -6.64 14.56 -7.77
C PRO A 257 -6.73 13.88 -9.13
N MET A 258 -5.70 14.01 -9.99
CA MET A 258 -5.75 13.45 -11.33
C MET A 258 -5.60 11.93 -11.30
N ASN A 259 -4.62 11.42 -10.53
CA ASN A 259 -4.44 9.99 -10.42
C ASN A 259 -5.58 9.31 -9.63
N TYR A 260 -6.17 10.00 -8.66
CA TYR A 260 -7.39 9.55 -7.99
C TYR A 260 -8.57 9.40 -8.96
N LEU A 261 -8.80 10.38 -9.85
CA LEU A 261 -9.85 10.27 -10.88
C LEU A 261 -9.58 9.13 -11.86
N LYS A 262 -8.32 8.95 -12.30
CA LYS A 262 -7.95 7.79 -13.12
C LYS A 262 -8.27 6.48 -12.42
N ALA A 263 -7.90 6.34 -11.14
CA ALA A 263 -8.22 5.14 -10.37
C ALA A 263 -9.74 4.90 -10.30
N ILE A 264 -10.54 5.92 -10.01
CA ILE A 264 -12.01 5.79 -10.01
C ILE A 264 -12.53 5.27 -11.35
N LEU A 265 -12.12 5.89 -12.46
CA LEU A 265 -12.57 5.50 -13.79
C LEU A 265 -12.13 4.09 -14.14
N THR A 266 -10.89 3.72 -13.84
CA THR A 266 -10.37 2.38 -14.15
C THR A 266 -11.11 1.28 -13.38
N TYR A 267 -11.53 1.53 -12.13
CA TYR A 267 -12.34 0.57 -11.37
C TYR A 267 -13.80 0.57 -11.82
N ALA A 268 -14.39 1.74 -12.12
CA ALA A 268 -15.76 1.84 -12.59
C ALA A 268 -15.98 1.15 -13.95
N MET A 269 -15.00 1.21 -14.84
CA MET A 269 -15.05 0.58 -16.16
C MET A 269 -15.00 -0.96 -16.15
N GLU A 270 -14.74 -1.58 -15.01
CA GLU A 270 -14.83 -3.04 -14.84
C GLU A 270 -16.12 -3.51 -14.18
N ARG A 271 -16.93 -2.58 -13.68
CA ARG A 271 -18.21 -2.91 -13.06
C ARG A 271 -19.27 -3.11 -14.12
N GLU A 272 -19.77 -4.34 -14.25
CA GLU A 272 -20.83 -4.69 -15.20
C GLU A 272 -22.10 -3.84 -15.02
N ASP A 273 -22.38 -3.39 -13.80
CA ASP A 273 -23.56 -2.58 -13.48
C ASP A 273 -23.38 -1.07 -13.74
N ILE A 274 -22.15 -0.59 -14.00
CA ILE A 274 -21.84 0.84 -14.18
C ILE A 274 -21.26 1.13 -15.57
N LYS A 275 -20.43 0.22 -16.10
CA LYS A 275 -19.58 0.45 -17.29
C LYS A 275 -20.34 1.01 -18.47
N ASP A 276 -21.45 0.40 -18.87
CA ASP A 276 -22.15 0.77 -20.11
C ASP A 276 -22.77 2.19 -20.01
N GLU A 277 -23.32 2.53 -18.85
CA GLU A 277 -23.87 3.86 -18.60
C GLU A 277 -22.76 4.91 -18.52
N LEU A 278 -21.65 4.59 -17.84
CA LEU A 278 -20.49 5.46 -17.74
C LEU A 278 -19.85 5.72 -19.12
N GLU A 279 -19.69 4.69 -19.95
CA GLU A 279 -19.17 4.82 -21.30
C GLU A 279 -20.03 5.73 -22.16
N LYS A 280 -21.36 5.59 -22.06
CA LYS A 280 -22.30 6.45 -22.76
C LYS A 280 -22.16 7.91 -22.30
N PHE A 281 -22.13 8.14 -20.99
CA PHE A 281 -21.97 9.47 -20.42
C PHE A 281 -20.64 10.12 -20.82
N MET A 282 -19.53 9.38 -20.79
CA MET A 282 -18.21 9.90 -21.19
C MET A 282 -18.20 10.34 -22.66
N LYS A 283 -18.90 9.64 -23.56
CA LYS A 283 -19.03 10.03 -24.97
C LYS A 283 -19.88 11.29 -25.18
N GLU A 284 -20.76 11.63 -24.24
CA GLU A 284 -21.59 12.83 -24.32
C GLU A 284 -20.84 14.10 -23.88
N ILE A 285 -19.78 13.96 -23.07
CA ILE A 285 -19.01 15.09 -22.51
C ILE A 285 -17.66 15.35 -23.22
N ILE A 286 -17.21 14.44 -24.10
CA ILE A 286 -15.97 14.55 -24.90
C ILE A 286 -16.31 15.01 -26.32
#